data_AF-A0A920JUB7-F1
#
_entry.id   AF-A0A920JUB7-F1
#
_cell.length_a   1.000
_cell.length_b   1.000
_cell.length_c   1.000
_cell.angle_alpha   90.00
_cell.angle_beta   90.00
_cell.angle_gamma   90.00
#
_symmetry.space_group_name_H-M   'P 1'
#
loop_
_entity.id
_entity.type
_entity.pdbx_description
1 polymer ?
#
loop_
_entity_poly.entity_id
_entity_poly.type
_entity_poly.pdbx_seq_one_letter_code
_entity_poly.pdbx_strand_id
1 'polypeptide(L)'
;MPVNVSEICCDFFVFTGHKLYGPSASGALYINQTRFDEMQPFIGGGSMINYVGKESITYNNIPHKFEAGTPAIIPVIGLGAAIDFIQSLGHKNITEHESKLVNYARKVCMI
;
A
#
# COMPACT_ATOMS: atom_id res chain seq x y z
N MET A 1 -14.62 7.25 4.07
CA MET A 1 -13.76 8.43 4.34
C MET A 1 -12.46 8.27 3.55
N PRO A 2 -11.99 9.30 2.82
CA PRO A 2 -10.68 9.23 2.17
C PRO A 2 -9.56 9.15 3.22
N VAL A 3 -8.48 8.45 2.90
CA VAL A 3 -7.29 8.35 3.76
C VAL A 3 -6.27 9.39 3.30
N ASN A 4 -5.86 10.28 4.20
CA ASN A 4 -4.77 11.22 3.97
C ASN A 4 -3.66 10.97 5.00
N VAL A 5 -2.57 10.33 4.58
CA VAL A 5 -1.45 9.97 5.47
C VAL A 5 -0.75 11.20 6.06
N SER A 6 -0.78 12.33 5.37
CA SER A 6 -0.22 13.60 5.85
C SER A 6 -1.06 14.19 6.98
N GLU A 7 -2.40 14.09 6.91
CA GLU A 7 -3.29 14.54 7.98
C GLU A 7 -3.26 13.59 9.18
N ILE A 8 -3.09 12.28 8.93
CA ILE A 8 -2.93 11.27 9.99
C ILE A 8 -1.60 11.46 10.73
N CYS A 9 -0.60 12.08 10.11
CA CYS A 9 0.74 12.28 10.66
C CYS A 9 1.41 10.98 11.13
N CYS A 10 1.12 9.86 10.45
CA CYS A 10 1.72 8.56 10.78
C CYS A 10 3.13 8.42 10.18
N ASP A 11 4.01 7.71 10.89
CA ASP A 11 5.33 7.33 10.39
C ASP A 11 5.24 6.21 9.33
N PHE A 12 4.26 5.32 9.49
CA PHE A 12 4.03 4.18 8.61
C PHE A 12 2.53 3.98 8.36
N PHE A 13 2.16 3.63 7.13
CA PHE A 13 0.80 3.24 6.78
C PHE A 13 0.82 2.06 5.80
N VAL A 14 0.04 1.03 6.07
CA VAL A 14 0.00 -0.19 5.24
C VAL A 14 -1.42 -0.49 4.80
N PHE A 15 -1.54 -1.01 3.58
CA PHE A 15 -2.78 -1.62 3.11
C PHE A 15 -2.50 -2.79 2.19
N THR A 16 -3.52 -3.61 1.98
CA THR A 16 -3.47 -4.77 1.08
C THR A 16 -4.48 -4.61 -0.04
N GLY A 17 -4.06 -4.91 -1.27
CA GLY A 17 -4.85 -4.66 -2.47
C GLY A 17 -6.06 -5.58 -2.61
N HIS A 18 -6.01 -6.81 -2.10
CA HIS A 18 -7.18 -7.72 -2.17
C HIS A 18 -8.38 -7.27 -1.30
N LYS A 19 -8.18 -6.30 -0.40
CA LYS A 19 -9.27 -5.61 0.32
C LYS A 19 -9.76 -4.34 -0.38
N LEU A 20 -9.12 -3.97 -1.49
CA LEU A 20 -9.46 -2.84 -2.35
C LEU A 20 -9.85 -3.33 -3.75
N TYR A 21 -10.47 -4.51 -3.85
CA TYR A 21 -10.87 -5.15 -5.12
C TYR A 21 -9.70 -5.45 -6.08
N GLY A 22 -8.46 -5.35 -5.62
CA GLY A 22 -7.26 -5.63 -6.40
C GLY A 22 -6.79 -7.10 -6.30
N PRO A 23 -5.74 -7.47 -7.03
CA PRO A 23 -5.20 -8.83 -7.03
C PRO A 23 -4.65 -9.27 -5.66
N SER A 24 -4.64 -10.57 -5.41
CA SER A 24 -3.84 -11.15 -4.32
C SER A 24 -2.35 -10.81 -4.47
N ALA A 25 -1.62 -10.77 -3.34
CA ALA A 25 -0.20 -10.39 -3.29
C ALA A 25 0.11 -8.97 -3.82
N SER A 26 -0.88 -8.07 -3.81
CA SER A 26 -0.69 -6.64 -4.02
C SER A 26 -0.92 -5.87 -2.71
N GLY A 27 -0.26 -4.73 -2.56
CA GLY A 27 -0.36 -3.86 -1.39
C GLY A 27 0.66 -2.73 -1.46
N ALA A 28 0.69 -1.88 -0.44
CA ALA A 28 1.70 -0.85 -0.32
C ALA A 28 2.04 -0.57 1.15
N LEU A 29 3.26 -0.08 1.34
CA LEU A 29 3.78 0.47 2.57
C LEU A 29 4.16 1.93 2.30
N TYR A 30 3.45 2.85 2.94
CA TYR A 30 3.88 4.23 3.07
C TYR A 30 4.85 4.35 4.25
N ILE A 31 5.91 5.12 4.04
CA ILE A 31 6.95 5.42 5.02
C ILE A 31 7.14 6.94 5.01
N ASN A 32 7.09 7.56 6.17
CA ASN A 32 7.42 8.97 6.32
C ASN A 32 8.91 9.18 5.97
N GLN A 33 9.20 10.20 5.16
CA GLN A 33 10.55 10.50 4.69
C GLN A 33 11.54 10.74 5.83
N THR A 34 11.08 11.26 6.98
CA THR A 34 11.92 11.46 8.17
C THR A 34 12.48 10.16 8.74
N ARG A 35 11.93 9.01 8.36
CA ARG A 35 12.36 7.66 8.79
C ARG A 35 13.32 6.99 7.82
N PHE A 36 13.61 7.59 6.67
CA PHE A 36 14.39 6.93 5.62
C PHE A 36 15.82 6.57 6.04
N ASP A 37 16.48 7.47 6.78
CA ASP A 37 17.88 7.31 7.18
C ASP A 37 18.08 6.25 8.28
N GLU A 38 17.09 6.07 9.15
CA GLU A 38 17.14 5.06 10.22
C GLU A 38 16.82 3.64 9.73
N MET A 39 16.15 3.51 8.58
CA MET A 39 15.67 2.22 8.08
C MET A 39 16.75 1.41 7.35
N GLN A 40 16.84 0.12 7.69
CA GLN A 40 17.66 -0.87 6.97
C GLN A 40 16.80 -1.70 6.01
N PRO A 41 17.37 -2.24 4.92
CA PRO A 41 16.62 -3.13 4.04
C PRO A 41 16.18 -4.41 4.77
N PHE A 42 14.94 -4.84 4.52
CA PHE A 42 14.38 -6.04 5.15
C PHE A 42 14.80 -7.33 4.41
N ILE A 43 14.65 -7.34 3.08
CA ILE A 43 15.07 -8.43 2.19
C ILE A 43 16.21 -7.90 1.32
N GLY A 44 17.26 -8.69 1.14
CA GLY A 44 18.39 -8.37 0.26
C GLY A 44 18.33 -9.15 -1.05
N GLY A 45 18.83 -8.58 -2.15
CA GLY A 45 18.88 -9.23 -3.46
C GLY A 45 19.04 -8.27 -4.62
N GLY A 46 18.73 -8.70 -5.84
CA GLY A 46 18.69 -7.80 -7.00
C GLY A 46 17.71 -6.63 -6.82
N SER A 47 17.80 -5.61 -7.68
CA SER A 47 16.95 -4.39 -7.70
C SER A 47 17.17 -3.41 -6.53
N MET A 48 17.44 -3.91 -5.32
CA MET A 48 17.61 -3.07 -4.11
C MET A 48 19.05 -2.64 -3.82
N ILE A 49 20.02 -3.22 -4.54
CA ILE A 49 21.45 -2.93 -4.41
C ILE A 49 21.89 -1.99 -5.54
N ASN A 50 22.74 -1.01 -5.21
CA ASN A 50 23.43 -0.15 -6.19
C ASN A 50 24.82 -0.72 -6.58
N TYR A 51 25.58 -1.24 -5.61
CA TYR A 51 26.87 -1.90 -5.85
C TYR A 51 27.03 -3.18 -5.02
N VAL A 52 27.59 -4.22 -5.63
CA VAL A 52 27.99 -5.48 -4.98
C VAL A 52 29.49 -5.70 -5.18
N GLY A 53 30.24 -5.72 -4.08
CA GLY A 53 31.64 -6.15 -4.02
C GLY A 53 31.82 -7.40 -3.16
N LYS A 54 33.06 -7.88 -3.05
CA LYS A 54 33.37 -9.04 -2.20
C LYS A 54 33.26 -8.72 -0.71
N GLU A 55 33.73 -7.53 -0.28
CA GLU A 55 33.69 -7.14 1.13
C GLU A 55 32.50 -6.22 1.49
N SER A 56 31.86 -5.58 0.51
CA SER A 56 30.85 -4.55 0.79
C SER A 56 29.75 -4.47 -0.26
N ILE A 57 28.62 -3.91 0.15
CA ILE A 57 27.49 -3.57 -0.70
C ILE A 57 27.04 -2.13 -0.42
N THR A 58 26.44 -1.48 -1.41
CA THR A 58 25.73 -0.20 -1.21
C THR A 58 24.30 -0.33 -1.72
N TYR A 59 23.35 0.29 -1.02
CA TYR A 59 21.93 0.16 -1.34
C TYR A 59 21.48 1.16 -2.39
N ASN A 60 20.42 0.81 -3.12
CA ASN A 60 19.74 1.69 -4.06
C ASN A 60 18.98 2.80 -3.32
N ASN A 61 18.54 3.81 -4.07
CA ASN A 61 17.69 4.87 -3.56
C ASN A 61 16.30 4.34 -3.18
N ILE A 62 15.60 5.04 -2.30
CA ILE A 62 14.21 4.74 -1.95
C ILE A 62 13.30 5.11 -3.14
N PRO A 63 12.28 4.29 -3.48
CA PRO A 63 11.77 3.12 -2.74
C PRO A 63 12.51 1.80 -2.99
N HIS A 64 13.33 1.70 -4.04
CA HIS A 64 13.95 0.44 -4.48
C HIS A 64 14.81 -0.24 -3.42
N LYS A 65 15.40 0.51 -2.47
CA LYS A 65 16.07 -0.02 -1.27
C LYS A 65 15.25 -1.12 -0.56
N PHE A 66 13.93 -1.06 -0.62
CA PHE A 66 13.02 -1.96 0.09
C PHE A 66 12.33 -3.01 -0.81
N GLU A 67 12.63 -3.05 -2.10
CA GLU A 67 11.95 -3.90 -3.09
C GLU A 67 12.93 -4.86 -3.75
N ALA A 68 13.40 -5.85 -2.98
CA ALA A 68 14.35 -6.85 -3.46
C ALA A 68 13.74 -7.81 -4.48
N GLY A 69 14.48 -8.07 -5.57
CA GLY A 69 14.13 -9.05 -6.59
C GLY A 69 13.12 -8.53 -7.61
N THR A 70 12.46 -9.47 -8.28
CA THR A 70 11.38 -9.14 -9.23
C THR A 70 10.11 -8.86 -8.42
N PRO A 71 9.51 -7.66 -8.54
CA PRO A 71 8.31 -7.33 -7.79
C PRO A 71 7.09 -8.10 -8.32
N ALA A 72 5.98 -7.99 -7.61
CA ALA A 72 4.68 -8.50 -8.05
C ALA A 72 4.10 -7.64 -9.20
N ILE A 73 4.75 -7.64 -10.36
CA ILE A 73 4.50 -6.73 -11.50
C ILE A 73 3.01 -6.70 -11.89
N ILE A 74 2.45 -7.84 -12.26
CA ILE A 74 1.05 -7.93 -12.70
C ILE A 74 0.07 -7.62 -11.55
N PRO A 75 0.25 -8.15 -10.31
CA PRO A 75 -0.55 -7.74 -9.17
C PRO A 75 -0.57 -6.23 -8.90
N VAL A 76 0.58 -5.54 -9.02
CA VAL A 76 0.69 -4.10 -8.79
C VAL A 76 0.01 -3.30 -9.90
N ILE A 77 0.12 -3.73 -11.17
CA ILE A 77 -0.62 -3.12 -12.28
C ILE A 77 -2.13 -3.28 -12.08
N GLY A 78 -2.59 -4.48 -11.71
CA GLY A 78 -4.00 -4.74 -11.42
C GLY A 78 -4.52 -3.97 -10.20
N LEU A 79 -3.67 -3.72 -9.20
CA LEU A 79 -4.01 -2.83 -8.09
C LEU A 79 -4.26 -1.39 -8.55
N GLY A 80 -3.48 -0.89 -9.51
CA GLY A 80 -3.73 0.41 -10.15
C GLY A 80 -5.14 0.50 -10.74
N ALA A 81 -5.53 -0.49 -11.54
CA ALA A 81 -6.87 -0.54 -12.12
C ALA A 81 -7.99 -0.64 -11.07
N ALA A 82 -7.76 -1.35 -9.97
CA ALA A 82 -8.72 -1.44 -8.87
C ALA A 82 -8.88 -0.09 -8.14
N ILE A 83 -7.79 0.66 -7.96
CA ILE A 83 -7.82 2.02 -7.41
C ILE A 83 -8.61 2.94 -8.34
N ASP A 84 -8.36 2.89 -9.66
CA ASP A 84 -9.09 3.69 -10.65
C ASP A 84 -10.61 3.40 -10.60
N PHE A 85 -10.99 2.13 -10.43
CA PHE A 85 -12.39 1.75 -10.26
C PHE A 85 -13.01 2.38 -9.00
N ILE A 86 -12.36 2.27 -7.84
CA ILE A 86 -12.82 2.91 -6.58
C ILE A 86 -12.96 4.42 -6.76
N GLN A 87 -11.97 5.06 -7.39
CA GLN A 87 -11.99 6.50 -7.65
C GLN A 87 -13.14 6.91 -8.57
N SER A 88 -13.43 6.12 -9.61
CA SER A 88 -14.55 6.38 -10.53
C SER A 88 -15.92 6.29 -9.86
N LEU A 89 -16.09 5.42 -8.87
CA LEU A 89 -17.31 5.34 -8.06
C LEU A 89 -17.45 6.55 -7.12
N GLY A 90 -16.32 7.08 -6.65
CA GLY A 90 -16.23 8.21 -5.74
C GLY A 90 -16.40 7.80 -4.28
N HIS A 91 -15.44 8.17 -3.43
CA HIS A 91 -15.41 7.79 -2.01
C HIS A 91 -16.67 8.21 -1.23
N LYS A 92 -17.30 9.33 -1.59
CA LYS A 92 -18.54 9.79 -0.95
C LYS A 92 -19.69 8.82 -1.24
N ASN A 93 -19.87 8.42 -2.49
CA ASN A 93 -20.93 7.49 -2.90
C ASN A 93 -20.76 6.13 -2.22
N ILE A 94 -19.52 5.62 -2.17
CA ILE A 94 -19.18 4.38 -1.47
C ILE A 94 -19.52 4.49 0.02
N THR A 95 -19.05 5.54 0.69
CA THR A 95 -19.27 5.75 2.13
C THR A 95 -20.76 5.84 2.47
N GLU A 96 -21.53 6.58 1.68
CA GLU A 96 -22.98 6.71 1.87
C GLU A 96 -23.72 5.38 1.65
N HIS A 97 -23.32 4.61 0.64
CA HIS A 97 -23.90 3.30 0.35
C HIS A 97 -23.61 2.30 1.47
N GLU A 98 -22.35 2.19 1.89
CA GLU A 98 -21.93 1.31 2.99
C GLU A 98 -22.61 1.69 4.30
N SER A 99 -22.74 2.99 4.60
CA SER A 99 -23.45 3.45 5.80
C SER A 99 -24.93 3.05 5.79
N LYS A 100 -25.60 3.14 4.63
CA LYS A 100 -26.99 2.69 4.48
C LYS A 100 -27.12 1.19 4.72
N LEU A 101 -26.21 0.38 4.16
CA LEU A 101 -26.20 -1.08 4.35
C LEU A 101 -25.96 -1.46 5.80
N VAL A 102 -24.98 -0.84 6.47
CA VAL A 102 -24.69 -1.08 7.89
C VAL A 102 -25.90 -0.73 8.76
N ASN A 103 -26.52 0.43 8.54
CA ASN A 103 -27.70 0.85 9.31
C ASN A 103 -28.90 -0.08 9.09
N TYR A 104 -29.10 -0.52 7.84
CA TYR A 104 -30.14 -1.49 7.52
C TYR A 104 -29.90 -2.83 8.22
N ALA A 105 -28.67 -3.36 8.13
CA ALA A 105 -28.29 -4.62 8.76
C ALA A 105 -28.47 -4.57 10.30
N ARG A 106 -28.04 -3.49 10.95
CA ARG A 106 -28.25 -3.28 12.40
C ARG A 106 -29.73 -3.30 12.78
N LYS A 107 -30.57 -2.61 12.02
CA LYS A 107 -32.02 -2.57 12.24
C LYS A 107 -32.67 -3.94 12.10
N VAL A 108 -32.30 -4.71 11.07
CA VAL A 108 -32.91 -6.02 10.78
C VAL A 108 -32.39 -7.11 11.70
N CYS A 109 -31.10 -7.08 12.04
CA CYS A 109 -30.46 -8.10 12.87
C CYS A 109 -30.51 -7.82 14.38
N MET A 110 -31.13 -6.71 14.82
CA MET A 110 -31.22 -6.28 16.23
C MET A 110 -29.84 -6.20 16.94
N ILE A 111 -28.84 -5.65 16.26
CA ILE A 111 -27.48 -5.39 16.79
C ILE A 111 -27.17 -3.90 16.76
#